data_AF-A0A6N2RIS0-F1
#
_entry.id   AF-A0A6N2RIS0-F1
#
_cell.length_a   1.000
_cell.length_b   1.000
_cell.length_c   1.000
_cell.angle_alpha   90.00
_cell.angle_beta   90.00
_cell.angle_gamma   90.00
#
_symmetry.space_group_name_H-M   'P 1'
#
loop_
_entity.id
_entity.type
_entity.pdbx_description
1 polymer ?
#
loop_
_entity_poly.entity_id
_entity_poly.type
_entity_poly.pdbx_seq_one_letter_code
_entity_poly.pdbx_strand_id
1 'polypeptide(L)'
;MKKSFLRAAKKVFAVLLTVSLMSAALPVLVNGNQSEPKQKEGQGAENSWRYKNGTPIYPGQSFSRASKPYSNAWNKVNGMFVNDLGNPIPGAVKKGIDVSQHQGKIDWEMVKASGIDFAVIRCANSTYDEDTQWQYNVKECERLGIPYGVYIFSQAKNTAQAQAEARFTLKLLTGHKPNYPIYMDLEANSISNLSKNQYSKNAEAFKAVLKTAGYSNIGIYANTSWWKEKLTSSAFNKYSKWVAQWASKCTYTGSYQMWQCTDRGIVSGIRGNVDINFLISSIPAKNIKLNKKSLSLKKGSSYTLRSYIEPRNSYPSVQWSSSSSSVASVSSSGKVTAKKVGTAVITGRTGNGKKASCKITVIPKTNKIKKLKKSGSKGIKISWSKISGVSKYQIYMSRKKSSGFKRIATVSAKKASYTKGKLKKKKRYYFKVRSYQTVKKKKIYSKFSKVKSLKR
;
A
#
# COMPACT_ATOMS: atom_id res chain seq x y z
N MET A 1 1.17 -69.51 -16.32
CA MET A 1 0.13 -70.44 -16.82
C MET A 1 -1.02 -70.46 -15.80
N LYS A 2 -2.17 -69.85 -16.14
CA LYS A 2 -3.50 -70.48 -16.34
C LYS A 2 -4.14 -71.02 -15.04
N LYS A 3 -5.15 -70.30 -14.48
CA LYS A 3 -6.62 -70.60 -14.47
C LYS A 3 -6.97 -71.72 -13.46
N SER A 4 -8.01 -71.73 -12.62
CA SER A 4 -9.40 -71.21 -12.65
C SER A 4 -10.01 -71.37 -11.23
N PHE A 5 -10.66 -70.36 -10.64
CA PHE A 5 -12.13 -70.17 -10.52
C PHE A 5 -12.95 -71.12 -9.60
N LEU A 6 -13.77 -70.45 -8.75
CA LEU A 6 -15.17 -70.73 -8.32
C LEU A 6 -15.49 -71.46 -6.99
N ARG A 7 -15.99 -70.70 -5.99
CA ARG A 7 -17.39 -70.66 -5.44
C ARG A 7 -17.42 -69.86 -4.11
N ALA A 8 -18.08 -68.68 -4.05
CA ALA A 8 -19.48 -68.41 -3.59
C ALA A 8 -19.57 -68.17 -2.05
N ALA A 9 -20.28 -67.20 -1.44
CA ALA A 9 -21.20 -66.15 -1.87
C ALA A 9 -21.52 -65.16 -0.71
N LYS A 10 -22.02 -63.95 -1.06
CA LYS A 10 -23.02 -63.08 -0.36
C LYS A 10 -22.69 -62.42 1.01
N LYS A 11 -22.53 -61.09 1.01
CA LYS A 11 -23.56 -60.09 1.43
C LYS A 11 -22.99 -58.66 1.39
N VAL A 12 -23.56 -57.86 0.48
CA VAL A 12 -23.46 -56.38 0.43
C VAL A 12 -24.70 -55.85 1.16
N PHE A 13 -24.52 -54.96 2.13
CA PHE A 13 -25.62 -54.21 2.75
C PHE A 13 -25.53 -52.75 2.30
N ALA A 14 -26.47 -52.37 1.43
CA ALA A 14 -26.75 -50.99 1.07
C ALA A 14 -27.84 -50.46 1.99
N VAL A 15 -27.59 -49.33 2.65
CA VAL A 15 -28.60 -48.60 3.43
C VAL A 15 -29.22 -47.55 2.51
N LEU A 16 -30.41 -47.84 2.00
CA LEU A 16 -31.32 -46.85 1.43
C LEU A 16 -32.12 -46.22 2.58
N LEU A 17 -31.99 -44.90 2.76
CA LEU A 17 -32.86 -44.11 3.63
C LEU A 17 -33.92 -43.43 2.76
N THR A 18 -35.13 -43.98 2.74
CA THR A 18 -36.32 -43.38 2.16
C THR A 18 -36.92 -42.38 3.16
N VAL A 19 -36.95 -41.09 2.80
CA VAL A 19 -37.79 -40.09 3.47
C VAL A 19 -38.98 -39.80 2.58
N SER A 20 -40.15 -40.32 2.95
CA SER A 20 -41.44 -39.96 2.36
C SER A 20 -41.78 -38.51 2.71
N LEU A 21 -41.91 -37.65 1.69
CA LEU A 21 -42.66 -36.41 1.79
C LEU A 21 -44.14 -36.72 1.57
N MET A 22 -44.95 -36.56 2.63
CA MET A 22 -46.39 -36.36 2.48
C MET A 22 -46.65 -34.88 2.22
N SER A 23 -47.01 -34.56 0.99
CA SER A 23 -47.59 -33.29 0.58
C SER A 23 -49.09 -33.30 0.87
N ALA A 24 -49.52 -32.55 1.89
CA ALA A 24 -50.92 -32.16 2.04
C ALA A 24 -51.09 -30.75 1.49
N ALA A 25 -51.75 -30.63 0.35
CA ALA A 25 -52.20 -29.36 -0.21
C ALA A 25 -53.59 -29.03 0.37
N LEU A 26 -53.76 -27.82 0.89
CA LEU A 26 -55.07 -27.20 1.14
C LEU A 26 -55.14 -25.91 0.31
N PRO A 27 -56.28 -25.61 -0.34
CA PRO A 27 -56.40 -24.48 -1.24
C PRO A 27 -56.64 -23.19 -0.44
N VAL A 28 -55.87 -22.14 -0.74
CA VAL A 28 -56.17 -20.78 -0.28
C VAL A 28 -56.91 -20.05 -1.39
N LEU A 29 -58.13 -19.65 -1.08
CA LEU A 29 -59.00 -18.78 -1.87
C LEU A 29 -58.29 -17.46 -2.19
N VAL A 30 -58.22 -17.13 -3.48
CA VAL A 30 -57.78 -15.83 -3.98
C VAL A 30 -58.95 -14.86 -3.82
N ASN A 31 -58.78 -13.84 -2.97
CA ASN A 31 -59.52 -12.59 -3.10
C ASN A 31 -58.51 -11.46 -3.23
N GLY A 32 -58.56 -10.79 -4.38
CA GLY A 32 -57.70 -9.69 -4.72
C GLY A 32 -57.98 -8.45 -3.88
N ASN A 33 -56.92 -7.84 -3.37
CA ASN A 33 -56.85 -6.40 -3.28
C ASN A 33 -55.38 -5.99 -3.38
N GLN A 34 -55.04 -5.30 -4.46
CA GLN A 34 -53.73 -4.69 -4.63
C GLN A 34 -53.56 -3.60 -3.57
N SER A 35 -52.60 -3.81 -2.66
CA SER A 35 -52.02 -2.75 -1.86
C SER A 35 -50.51 -2.78 -2.05
N GLU A 36 -49.95 -1.61 -2.33
CA GLU A 36 -48.53 -1.38 -2.60
C GLU A 36 -47.62 -2.00 -1.51
N PRO A 37 -46.43 -2.51 -1.86
CA PRO A 37 -45.55 -3.13 -0.88
C PRO A 37 -44.98 -2.06 0.06
N LYS A 38 -45.49 -2.02 1.30
CA LYS A 38 -44.85 -1.32 2.41
C LYS A 38 -43.42 -1.83 2.59
N GLN A 39 -42.44 -0.93 2.53
CA GLN A 39 -41.06 -1.21 2.90
C GLN A 39 -41.00 -1.74 4.33
N LYS A 40 -40.42 -2.93 4.52
CA LYS A 40 -40.08 -3.45 5.85
C LYS A 40 -38.90 -2.64 6.41
N GLU A 41 -39.19 -1.67 7.26
CA GLU A 41 -38.18 -1.11 8.17
C GLU A 41 -37.87 -2.11 9.31
N GLY A 42 -36.58 -2.28 9.62
CA GLY A 42 -36.16 -2.57 11.01
C GLY A 42 -35.37 -3.86 11.31
N GLN A 43 -35.44 -4.91 10.49
CA GLN A 43 -34.65 -6.14 10.74
C GLN A 43 -34.15 -6.73 9.41
N GLY A 44 -32.83 -6.76 9.22
CA GLY A 44 -32.18 -7.41 8.07
C GLY A 44 -31.53 -6.51 7.03
N ALA A 45 -31.76 -5.20 7.07
CA ALA A 45 -31.16 -4.29 6.11
C ALA A 45 -29.63 -4.18 6.31
N GLU A 46 -28.87 -4.38 5.23
CA GLU A 46 -27.41 -4.28 5.23
C GLU A 46 -26.98 -2.85 5.55
N ASN A 47 -26.23 -2.69 6.63
CA ASN A 47 -25.75 -1.41 7.10
C ASN A 47 -24.28 -1.54 7.46
N SER A 48 -23.43 -0.76 6.80
CA SER A 48 -21.99 -0.74 7.02
C SER A 48 -21.43 0.64 6.69
N TRP A 49 -20.10 0.76 6.63
CA TRP A 49 -19.44 1.94 6.08
C TRP A 49 -19.67 2.12 4.56
N ARG A 50 -20.23 1.10 3.87
CA ARG A 50 -20.59 1.11 2.45
C ARG A 50 -22.09 1.16 2.18
N TYR A 51 -22.94 0.77 3.13
CA TYR A 51 -24.39 0.65 2.91
C TYR A 51 -25.21 1.33 4.01
N LYS A 52 -26.33 1.96 3.60
CA LYS A 52 -27.40 2.41 4.48
C LYS A 52 -28.71 1.79 3.97
N ASN A 53 -29.37 1.01 4.81
CA ASN A 53 -30.61 0.30 4.51
C ASN A 53 -30.53 -0.54 3.21
N GLY A 54 -29.45 -1.30 3.05
CA GLY A 54 -29.23 -2.13 1.85
C GLY A 54 -28.86 -1.36 0.59
N THR A 55 -28.77 -0.03 0.66
CA THR A 55 -28.40 0.83 -0.48
C THR A 55 -26.95 1.30 -0.32
N PRO A 56 -26.11 1.21 -1.37
CA PRO A 56 -24.77 1.79 -1.34
C PRO A 56 -24.81 3.27 -0.96
N ILE A 57 -24.08 3.65 0.10
CA ILE A 57 -23.79 5.05 0.37
C ILE A 57 -22.55 5.43 -0.42
N TYR A 58 -22.68 6.39 -1.33
CA TYR A 58 -21.53 7.08 -1.92
C TYR A 58 -21.26 8.29 -1.04
N PRO A 59 -20.50 8.17 0.07
CA PRO A 59 -20.22 9.36 0.85
C PRO A 59 -19.53 10.36 -0.07
N GLY A 60 -20.01 11.61 -0.05
CA GLY A 60 -19.31 12.76 -0.59
C GLY A 60 -18.00 13.05 0.17
N GLN A 61 -17.23 12.02 0.55
CA GLN A 61 -15.87 12.20 0.99
C GLN A 61 -15.08 12.68 -0.24
N SER A 62 -14.82 13.98 -0.22
CA SER A 62 -13.75 14.64 -0.96
C SER A 62 -12.42 14.01 -0.55
N PHE A 63 -12.13 12.82 -1.07
CA PHE A 63 -10.78 12.29 -1.07
C PHE A 63 -10.00 13.10 -2.07
N SER A 64 -8.76 13.48 -1.72
CA SER A 64 -7.92 14.34 -2.57
C SER A 64 -7.79 13.74 -3.97
N ARG A 65 -8.66 14.16 -4.87
CA ARG A 65 -8.62 13.84 -6.28
C ARG A 65 -7.28 14.37 -6.78
N ALA A 66 -6.43 13.49 -7.30
CA ALA A 66 -5.64 13.94 -8.44
C ALA A 66 -6.66 14.45 -9.45
N SER A 67 -6.54 15.72 -9.85
CA SER A 67 -7.56 16.46 -10.60
C SER A 67 -7.91 15.87 -11.96
N LYS A 68 -7.25 14.77 -12.37
CA LYS A 68 -7.65 13.85 -13.44
C LYS A 68 -7.23 12.42 -13.05
N PRO A 69 -8.15 11.44 -12.91
CA PRO A 69 -7.76 10.06 -12.75
C PRO A 69 -6.92 9.65 -13.96
N TYR A 70 -5.83 8.90 -13.72
CA TYR A 70 -5.04 8.33 -14.81
C TYR A 70 -5.96 7.48 -15.70
N SER A 71 -5.98 7.73 -17.01
CA SER A 71 -6.97 7.13 -17.93
C SER A 71 -6.96 5.60 -17.91
N ASN A 72 -5.81 4.98 -17.62
CA ASN A 72 -5.65 3.53 -17.52
C ASN A 72 -5.58 3.03 -16.08
N ALA A 73 -6.17 3.75 -15.12
CA ALA A 73 -6.24 3.32 -13.73
C ALA A 73 -6.76 1.89 -13.62
N TRP A 74 -6.13 1.09 -12.75
CA TRP A 74 -6.51 -0.29 -12.44
C TRP A 74 -6.37 -1.29 -13.59
N ASN A 75 -5.78 -0.89 -14.72
CA ASN A 75 -5.55 -1.75 -15.88
C ASN A 75 -4.07 -2.13 -16.00
N LYS A 76 -3.77 -3.12 -16.87
CA LYS A 76 -2.39 -3.48 -17.21
C LYS A 76 -1.80 -2.40 -18.13
N VAL A 77 -0.65 -1.85 -17.73
CA VAL A 77 0.19 -0.98 -18.55
C VAL A 77 1.59 -1.57 -18.55
N ASN A 78 2.14 -1.90 -19.73
CA ASN A 78 3.43 -2.56 -19.89
C ASN A 78 3.54 -3.84 -19.04
N GLY A 79 2.50 -4.69 -19.07
CA GLY A 79 2.46 -5.96 -18.33
C GLY A 79 2.26 -5.86 -16.82
N MET A 80 2.03 -4.66 -16.27
CA MET A 80 1.83 -4.45 -14.83
C MET A 80 0.52 -3.73 -14.55
N PHE A 81 -0.19 -4.13 -13.50
CA PHE A 81 -1.33 -3.36 -13.00
C PHE A 81 -0.87 -2.04 -12.38
N VAL A 82 -1.57 -0.95 -12.69
CA VAL A 82 -1.25 0.39 -12.18
C VAL A 82 -2.41 0.97 -11.37
N ASN A 83 -2.10 1.81 -10.39
CA ASN A 83 -3.10 2.51 -9.58
C ASN A 83 -3.68 3.73 -10.32
N ASP A 84 -4.61 4.42 -9.66
CA ASP A 84 -5.20 5.72 -10.07
C ASP A 84 -4.20 6.86 -10.34
N LEU A 85 -2.95 6.74 -9.89
CA LEU A 85 -1.84 7.65 -10.17
C LEU A 85 -0.89 7.14 -11.27
N GLY A 86 -1.20 6.03 -11.93
CA GLY A 86 -0.37 5.40 -12.97
C GLY A 86 0.89 4.71 -12.43
N ASN A 87 1.00 4.49 -11.11
CA ASN A 87 2.12 3.77 -10.52
C ASN A 87 1.81 2.26 -10.46
N PRO A 88 2.79 1.37 -10.74
CA PRO A 88 2.59 -0.06 -10.59
C PRO A 88 2.15 -0.44 -9.18
N ILE A 89 1.22 -1.38 -9.10
CA ILE A 89 0.70 -1.94 -7.85
C ILE A 89 1.63 -3.09 -7.43
N PRO A 90 2.40 -2.93 -6.34
CA PRO A 90 3.34 -3.97 -5.91
C PRO A 90 2.61 -5.26 -5.53
N GLY A 91 3.10 -6.39 -6.02
CA GLY A 91 2.58 -7.73 -5.76
C GLY A 91 1.32 -8.10 -6.54
N ALA A 92 0.69 -7.16 -7.28
CA ALA A 92 -0.50 -7.47 -8.05
C ALA A 92 -0.18 -8.44 -9.20
N VAL A 93 -0.80 -9.63 -9.15
CA VAL A 93 -0.65 -10.70 -10.14
C VAL A 93 -1.91 -10.97 -10.94
N LYS A 94 -3.09 -10.66 -10.39
CA LYS A 94 -4.39 -10.79 -11.05
C LYS A 94 -5.32 -9.64 -10.65
N LYS A 95 -6.19 -9.22 -11.56
CA LYS A 95 -7.29 -8.26 -11.33
C LYS A 95 -8.60 -9.01 -11.23
N GLY A 96 -9.40 -8.71 -10.23
CA GLY A 96 -10.73 -9.27 -10.08
C GLY A 96 -11.75 -8.22 -9.71
N ILE A 97 -13.01 -8.67 -9.63
CA ILE A 97 -14.14 -7.90 -9.14
C ILE A 97 -14.79 -8.61 -7.96
N ASP A 98 -15.50 -7.88 -7.11
CA ASP A 98 -16.49 -8.48 -6.23
C ASP A 98 -17.88 -7.93 -6.56
N VAL A 99 -18.86 -8.83 -6.58
CA VAL A 99 -20.19 -8.57 -7.14
C VAL A 99 -21.29 -9.21 -6.32
N SER A 100 -22.47 -8.61 -6.41
CA SER A 100 -23.68 -9.08 -5.77
C SER A 100 -24.91 -8.64 -6.58
N GLN A 101 -26.10 -8.75 -6.01
CA GLN A 101 -27.32 -8.23 -6.62
C GLN A 101 -27.26 -6.75 -7.00
N HIS A 102 -26.37 -5.97 -6.37
CA HIS A 102 -26.23 -4.53 -6.64
C HIS A 102 -25.73 -4.22 -8.06
N GLN A 103 -25.07 -5.17 -8.73
CA GLN A 103 -24.66 -5.03 -10.14
C GLN A 103 -25.75 -5.44 -11.14
N GLY A 104 -26.87 -6.00 -10.67
CA GLY A 104 -27.92 -6.54 -11.52
C GLY A 104 -27.41 -7.68 -12.43
N LYS A 105 -28.02 -7.83 -13.61
CA LYS A 105 -27.60 -8.84 -14.59
C LYS A 105 -26.29 -8.43 -15.27
N ILE A 106 -25.25 -9.24 -15.05
CA ILE A 106 -23.90 -9.06 -15.60
C ILE A 106 -23.76 -9.83 -16.92
N ASP A 107 -23.15 -9.20 -17.92
CA ASP A 107 -22.63 -9.88 -19.10
C ASP A 107 -21.21 -10.40 -18.80
N TRP A 108 -21.12 -11.68 -18.43
CA TRP A 108 -19.87 -12.28 -17.99
C TRP A 108 -18.88 -12.55 -19.13
N GLU A 109 -19.34 -12.63 -20.38
CA GLU A 109 -18.46 -12.75 -21.54
C GLU A 109 -17.71 -11.44 -21.79
N MET A 110 -18.43 -10.31 -21.73
CA MET A 110 -17.81 -8.99 -21.78
C MET A 110 -16.88 -8.74 -20.58
N VAL A 111 -17.25 -9.17 -19.38
CA VAL A 111 -16.40 -9.07 -18.20
C VAL A 111 -15.10 -9.85 -18.40
N LYS A 112 -15.17 -11.10 -18.87
CA LYS A 112 -13.98 -11.91 -19.17
C LYS A 112 -13.13 -11.27 -20.25
N ALA A 113 -13.73 -10.80 -21.34
CA ALA A 113 -13.04 -10.13 -22.44
C ALA A 113 -12.34 -8.83 -22.00
N SER A 114 -12.86 -8.14 -20.97
CA SER A 114 -12.27 -6.92 -20.42
C SER A 114 -11.00 -7.16 -19.58
N GLY A 115 -10.59 -8.42 -19.39
CA GLY A 115 -9.37 -8.79 -18.66
C GLY A 115 -9.55 -8.93 -17.15
N ILE A 116 -10.75 -9.29 -16.70
CA ILE A 116 -11.00 -9.75 -15.33
C ILE A 116 -10.52 -11.20 -15.19
N ASP A 117 -9.61 -11.44 -14.24
CA ASP A 117 -8.97 -12.73 -14.00
C ASP A 117 -9.72 -13.60 -12.97
N PHE A 118 -10.55 -13.00 -12.10
CA PHE A 118 -11.35 -13.70 -11.09
C PHE A 118 -12.52 -12.84 -10.56
N ALA A 119 -13.46 -13.47 -9.86
CA ALA A 119 -14.54 -12.80 -9.13
C ALA A 119 -14.61 -13.21 -7.64
N VAL A 120 -15.22 -12.40 -6.78
CA VAL A 120 -15.70 -12.82 -5.45
C VAL A 120 -17.20 -12.49 -5.37
N ILE A 121 -18.04 -13.50 -5.23
CA ILE A 121 -19.50 -13.37 -5.42
C ILE A 121 -20.20 -13.45 -4.07
N ARG A 122 -21.12 -12.52 -3.80
CA ARG A 122 -21.97 -12.63 -2.61
C ARG A 122 -22.91 -13.82 -2.75
N CYS A 123 -22.89 -14.74 -1.79
CA CYS A 123 -23.89 -15.81 -1.75
C CYS A 123 -25.12 -15.42 -0.94
N ALA A 124 -24.93 -14.69 0.15
CA ALA A 124 -25.98 -14.37 1.09
C ALA A 124 -25.66 -13.16 1.95
N ASN A 125 -26.69 -12.67 2.62
CA ASN A 125 -26.57 -11.83 3.81
C ASN A 125 -26.91 -12.65 5.08
N SER A 126 -26.81 -11.99 6.22
CA SER A 126 -27.01 -12.56 7.55
C SER A 126 -28.46 -12.76 7.99
N THR A 127 -29.45 -12.36 7.18
CA THR A 127 -30.85 -12.80 7.35
C THR A 127 -31.11 -14.15 6.68
N TYR A 128 -30.06 -14.79 6.16
CA TYR A 128 -30.15 -16.00 5.34
C TYR A 128 -30.92 -15.75 4.04
N ASP A 129 -30.91 -14.51 3.55
CA ASP A 129 -31.41 -14.21 2.23
C ASP A 129 -30.29 -14.51 1.23
N GLU A 130 -30.57 -15.43 0.33
CA GLU A 130 -29.72 -15.69 -0.83
C GLU A 130 -29.64 -14.42 -1.68
N ASP A 131 -28.44 -14.05 -2.09
CA ASP A 131 -28.26 -12.93 -3.02
C ASP A 131 -28.98 -13.25 -4.32
N THR A 132 -29.83 -12.35 -4.80
CA THR A 132 -30.71 -12.65 -5.95
C THR A 132 -29.94 -12.95 -7.23
N GLN A 133 -28.66 -12.57 -7.32
CA GLN A 133 -27.78 -12.84 -8.44
C GLN A 133 -26.79 -13.98 -8.20
N TRP A 134 -26.80 -14.62 -7.03
CA TRP A 134 -25.87 -15.71 -6.65
C TRP A 134 -25.83 -16.82 -7.71
N GLN A 135 -26.99 -17.44 -7.98
CA GLN A 135 -27.09 -18.60 -8.89
C GLN A 135 -26.62 -18.26 -10.30
N TYR A 136 -27.04 -17.11 -10.83
CA TYR A 136 -26.67 -16.67 -12.17
C TYR A 136 -25.16 -16.40 -12.26
N ASN A 137 -24.61 -15.65 -11.30
CA ASN A 137 -23.20 -15.26 -11.33
C ASN A 137 -22.26 -16.47 -11.19
N VAL A 138 -22.59 -17.43 -10.32
CA VAL A 138 -21.78 -18.63 -10.14
C VAL A 138 -21.82 -19.51 -11.39
N LYS A 139 -23.01 -19.78 -11.94
CA LYS A 139 -23.16 -20.60 -13.15
C LYS A 139 -22.43 -19.99 -14.34
N GLU A 140 -22.49 -18.67 -14.52
CA GLU A 140 -21.76 -18.00 -15.60
C GLU A 140 -20.25 -18.04 -15.40
N CYS A 141 -19.76 -17.85 -14.16
CA CYS A 141 -18.34 -18.05 -13.85
C CYS A 141 -17.89 -19.48 -14.16
N GLU A 142 -18.67 -20.49 -13.77
CA GLU A 142 -18.36 -21.90 -14.03
C GLU A 142 -18.40 -22.22 -15.53
N ARG A 143 -19.44 -21.77 -16.24
CA ARG A 143 -19.59 -21.93 -17.71
C ARG A 143 -18.39 -21.35 -18.46
N LEU A 144 -17.93 -20.17 -18.06
CA LEU A 144 -16.84 -19.46 -18.71
C LEU A 144 -15.46 -19.81 -18.14
N GLY A 145 -15.39 -20.66 -17.12
CA GLY A 145 -14.13 -21.00 -16.44
C GLY A 145 -13.44 -19.79 -15.79
N ILE A 146 -14.21 -18.81 -15.31
CA ILE A 146 -13.72 -17.67 -14.54
C ILE A 146 -13.58 -18.12 -13.08
N PRO A 147 -12.35 -18.17 -12.53
CA PRO A 147 -12.16 -18.54 -11.13
C PRO A 147 -12.90 -17.59 -10.20
N TYR A 148 -13.59 -18.13 -9.19
CA TYR A 148 -14.36 -17.30 -8.26
C TYR A 148 -14.15 -17.71 -6.80
N GLY A 149 -14.36 -16.72 -5.93
CA GLY A 149 -14.51 -16.89 -4.49
C GLY A 149 -15.92 -16.49 -4.09
N VAL A 150 -16.23 -16.63 -2.80
CA VAL A 150 -17.58 -16.42 -2.29
C VAL A 150 -17.49 -15.58 -1.03
N TYR A 151 -18.48 -14.72 -0.78
CA TYR A 151 -18.59 -14.05 0.51
C TYR A 151 -20.02 -14.04 1.03
N ILE A 152 -20.12 -14.04 2.36
CA ILE A 152 -21.35 -13.78 3.10
C ILE A 152 -21.19 -12.49 3.89
N PHE A 153 -22.16 -11.58 3.77
CA PHE A 153 -22.22 -10.38 4.61
C PHE A 153 -22.63 -10.77 6.02
N SER A 154 -21.66 -10.84 6.95
CA SER A 154 -21.90 -11.40 8.28
C SER A 154 -22.44 -10.34 9.25
N GLN A 155 -23.48 -10.73 10.00
CA GLN A 155 -23.96 -9.99 11.17
C GLN A 155 -23.98 -10.87 12.44
N ALA A 156 -23.27 -12.00 12.42
CA ALA A 156 -23.15 -12.89 13.56
C ALA A 156 -22.56 -12.18 14.80
N LYS A 157 -23.37 -12.08 15.86
CA LYS A 157 -23.00 -11.53 17.16
C LYS A 157 -22.30 -12.57 18.04
N ASN A 158 -22.56 -13.85 17.82
CA ASN A 158 -22.01 -14.96 18.60
C ASN A 158 -21.65 -16.17 17.71
N THR A 159 -21.06 -17.20 18.33
CA THR A 159 -20.58 -18.40 17.63
C THR A 159 -21.70 -19.22 17.01
N ALA A 160 -22.86 -19.31 17.66
CA ALA A 160 -24.01 -20.05 17.12
C ALA A 160 -24.53 -19.41 15.83
N GLN A 161 -24.62 -18.08 15.79
CA GLN A 161 -24.98 -17.35 14.57
C GLN A 161 -23.92 -17.51 13.47
N ALA A 162 -22.64 -17.45 13.82
CA ALA A 162 -21.56 -17.67 12.85
C ALA A 162 -21.57 -19.10 12.28
N GLN A 163 -21.94 -20.11 13.08
CA GLN A 163 -22.14 -21.47 12.61
C GLN A 163 -23.34 -21.57 11.67
N ALA A 164 -24.43 -20.87 11.97
CA ALA A 164 -25.62 -20.87 11.12
C ALA A 164 -25.35 -20.20 9.77
N GLU A 165 -24.67 -19.04 9.75
CA GLU A 165 -24.18 -18.38 8.54
C GLU A 165 -23.30 -19.32 7.69
N ALA A 166 -22.39 -20.08 8.34
CA ALA A 166 -21.55 -21.06 7.65
C ALA A 166 -22.36 -22.22 7.06
N ARG A 167 -23.34 -22.77 7.79
CA ARG A 167 -24.21 -23.85 7.27
C ARG A 167 -25.06 -23.38 6.10
N PHE A 168 -25.57 -22.15 6.16
CA PHE A 168 -26.31 -21.58 5.05
C PHE A 168 -25.42 -21.39 3.81
N THR A 169 -24.19 -20.90 4.02
CA THR A 169 -23.17 -20.83 2.97
C THR A 169 -22.92 -22.21 2.34
N LEU A 170 -22.80 -23.28 3.14
CA LEU A 170 -22.63 -24.65 2.62
C LEU A 170 -23.81 -25.12 1.77
N LYS A 171 -25.04 -24.81 2.20
CA LYS A 171 -26.25 -25.13 1.43
C LYS A 171 -26.16 -24.52 0.02
N LEU A 172 -25.80 -23.24 -0.07
CA LEU A 172 -25.66 -22.52 -1.33
C LEU A 172 -24.49 -23.00 -2.20
N LEU A 173 -23.45 -23.58 -1.58
CA LEU A 173 -22.30 -24.16 -2.27
C LEU A 173 -22.53 -25.59 -2.79
N THR A 174 -23.70 -26.18 -2.57
CA THR A 174 -23.99 -27.55 -3.04
C THR A 174 -23.85 -27.63 -4.56
N GLY A 175 -22.92 -28.47 -5.03
CA GLY A 175 -22.64 -28.62 -6.47
C GLY A 175 -21.63 -27.62 -7.04
N HIS A 176 -21.17 -26.64 -6.25
CA HIS A 176 -20.27 -25.58 -6.66
C HIS A 176 -18.88 -25.74 -6.02
N LYS A 177 -17.83 -25.27 -6.71
CA LYS A 177 -16.43 -25.43 -6.28
C LYS A 177 -15.64 -24.12 -6.46
N PRO A 178 -15.71 -23.18 -5.50
CA PRO A 178 -14.95 -21.94 -5.59
C PRO A 178 -13.43 -22.19 -5.57
N ASN A 179 -12.69 -21.46 -6.40
CA ASN A 179 -11.22 -21.54 -6.49
C ASN A 179 -10.54 -20.57 -5.51
N TYR A 180 -11.23 -19.51 -5.13
CA TYR A 180 -10.79 -18.51 -4.17
C TYR A 180 -11.48 -18.73 -2.82
N PRO A 181 -11.03 -18.05 -1.75
CA PRO A 181 -11.56 -18.33 -0.41
C PRO A 181 -13.06 -18.09 -0.29
N ILE A 182 -13.66 -18.78 0.68
CA ILE A 182 -14.97 -18.41 1.22
C ILE A 182 -14.71 -17.36 2.30
N TYR A 183 -15.21 -16.16 2.09
CA TYR A 183 -14.98 -15.00 2.95
C TYR A 183 -16.15 -14.75 3.89
N MET A 184 -15.84 -14.57 5.17
CA MET A 184 -16.73 -13.87 6.09
C MET A 184 -16.46 -12.36 5.94
N ASP A 185 -17.43 -11.61 5.43
CA ASP A 185 -17.36 -10.15 5.31
C ASP A 185 -17.73 -9.52 6.67
N LEU A 186 -16.73 -8.92 7.31
CA LEU A 186 -16.84 -8.27 8.61
C LEU A 186 -16.80 -6.75 8.46
N GLU A 187 -17.97 -6.17 8.25
CA GLU A 187 -18.12 -4.72 8.16
C GLU A 187 -19.42 -4.15 8.74
N ALA A 188 -20.35 -5.00 9.16
CA ALA A 188 -21.69 -4.58 9.52
C ALA A 188 -21.74 -3.74 10.82
N ASN A 189 -22.55 -2.69 10.80
CA ASN A 189 -22.75 -1.79 11.93
C ASN A 189 -23.34 -2.54 13.15
N SER A 190 -24.19 -3.54 12.91
CA SER A 190 -24.84 -4.33 13.97
C SER A 190 -23.87 -5.16 14.83
N ILE A 191 -22.66 -5.41 14.33
CA ILE A 191 -21.60 -6.13 15.05
C ILE A 191 -20.41 -5.24 15.39
N SER A 192 -20.44 -3.93 15.10
CA SER A 192 -19.27 -3.06 15.22
C SER A 192 -18.70 -2.97 16.64
N ASN A 193 -19.51 -3.25 17.66
CA ASN A 193 -19.15 -3.11 19.08
C ASN A 193 -18.83 -4.44 19.78
N LEU A 194 -18.70 -5.54 19.03
CA LEU A 194 -18.25 -6.81 19.61
C LEU A 194 -16.81 -6.69 20.15
N SER A 195 -16.49 -7.50 21.16
CA SER A 195 -15.12 -7.60 21.66
C SER A 195 -14.20 -8.26 20.63
N LYS A 196 -12.91 -7.93 20.67
CA LYS A 196 -11.86 -8.54 19.82
C LYS A 196 -11.83 -10.07 19.92
N ASN A 197 -12.10 -10.57 21.12
CA ASN A 197 -12.21 -12.01 21.38
C ASN A 197 -13.44 -12.60 20.68
N GLN A 198 -14.59 -11.91 20.74
CA GLN A 198 -15.81 -12.40 20.11
C GLN A 198 -15.70 -12.48 18.59
N TYR A 199 -15.09 -11.48 17.93
CA TYR A 199 -14.80 -11.59 16.48
C TYR A 199 -13.96 -12.82 16.16
N SER A 200 -12.94 -13.10 16.97
CA SER A 200 -12.06 -14.26 16.78
C SER A 200 -12.83 -15.58 16.93
N LYS A 201 -13.66 -15.69 17.99
CA LYS A 201 -14.52 -16.86 18.22
C LYS A 201 -15.53 -17.07 17.10
N ASN A 202 -16.17 -16.02 16.60
CA ASN A 202 -17.15 -16.11 15.51
C ASN A 202 -16.47 -16.60 14.22
N ALA A 203 -15.32 -16.01 13.85
CA ALA A 203 -14.55 -16.46 12.69
C ALA A 203 -14.10 -17.93 12.80
N GLU A 204 -13.68 -18.36 13.99
CA GLU A 204 -13.31 -19.76 14.25
C GLU A 204 -14.48 -20.72 14.14
N ALA A 205 -15.65 -20.34 14.67
CA ALA A 205 -16.86 -21.13 14.58
C ALA A 205 -17.35 -21.25 13.13
N PHE A 206 -17.30 -20.16 12.36
CA PHE A 206 -17.58 -20.15 10.92
C PHE A 206 -16.64 -21.08 10.15
N LYS A 207 -15.32 -20.94 10.39
CA LYS A 207 -14.29 -21.79 9.77
C LYS A 207 -14.45 -23.27 10.13
N ALA A 208 -14.79 -23.59 11.37
CA ALA A 208 -14.92 -24.97 11.83
C ALA A 208 -16.00 -25.72 11.02
N VAL A 209 -17.16 -25.10 10.82
CA VAL A 209 -18.26 -25.67 10.03
C VAL A 209 -17.83 -25.92 8.58
N LEU A 210 -17.23 -24.92 7.93
CA LEU A 210 -16.78 -25.06 6.54
C LEU A 210 -15.67 -26.12 6.38
N LYS A 211 -14.74 -26.19 7.35
CA LYS A 211 -13.66 -27.17 7.34
C LYS A 211 -14.17 -28.61 7.45
N THR A 212 -15.19 -28.86 8.27
CA THR A 212 -15.83 -30.18 8.37
C THR A 212 -16.44 -30.63 7.04
N ALA A 213 -16.92 -29.67 6.23
CA ALA A 213 -17.43 -29.94 4.89
C ALA A 213 -16.34 -29.97 3.78
N GLY A 214 -15.05 -29.98 4.16
CA GLY A 214 -13.92 -30.09 3.23
C GLY A 214 -13.34 -28.75 2.74
N TYR A 215 -13.89 -27.61 3.16
CA TYR A 215 -13.39 -26.30 2.74
C TYR A 215 -12.31 -25.77 3.70
N SER A 216 -11.06 -25.77 3.25
CA SER A 216 -9.91 -25.31 4.05
C SER A 216 -9.49 -23.87 3.76
N ASN A 217 -9.83 -23.35 2.57
CA ASN A 217 -9.47 -22.00 2.13
C ASN A 217 -10.51 -20.96 2.61
N ILE A 218 -10.41 -20.55 3.87
CA ILE A 218 -11.34 -19.59 4.50
C ILE A 218 -10.66 -18.24 4.66
N GLY A 219 -11.37 -17.19 4.28
CA GLY A 219 -10.89 -15.81 4.35
C GLY A 219 -11.74 -14.90 5.22
N ILE A 220 -11.19 -13.75 5.56
CA ILE A 220 -11.89 -12.64 6.20
C ILE A 220 -11.73 -11.42 5.30
N TYR A 221 -12.84 -10.77 5.01
CA TYR A 221 -12.83 -9.43 4.43
C TYR A 221 -13.08 -8.39 5.52
N ALA A 222 -12.32 -7.30 5.47
CA ALA A 222 -12.62 -6.09 6.23
C ALA A 222 -11.84 -4.88 5.69
N ASN A 223 -12.32 -3.67 6.03
CA ASN A 223 -11.56 -2.45 5.75
C ASN A 223 -10.36 -2.27 6.68
N THR A 224 -9.45 -1.35 6.33
CA THR A 224 -8.21 -1.16 7.11
C THR A 224 -8.40 -0.66 8.54
N SER A 225 -9.48 0.04 8.87
CA SER A 225 -9.76 0.45 10.26
C SER A 225 -10.12 -0.78 11.08
N TRP A 226 -11.02 -1.64 10.58
CA TRP A 226 -11.35 -2.92 11.21
C TRP A 226 -10.11 -3.79 11.44
N TRP A 227 -9.23 -3.92 10.45
CA TRP A 227 -7.98 -4.67 10.60
C TRP A 227 -7.01 -4.10 11.64
N LYS A 228 -6.98 -2.77 11.81
CA LYS A 228 -6.06 -2.09 12.74
C LYS A 228 -6.61 -2.01 14.15
N GLU A 229 -7.92 -1.98 14.30
CA GLU A 229 -8.58 -1.65 15.57
C GLU A 229 -9.35 -2.82 16.17
N LYS A 230 -10.01 -3.64 15.35
CA LYS A 230 -10.96 -4.69 15.78
C LYS A 230 -10.41 -6.11 15.59
N LEU A 231 -9.79 -6.41 14.45
CA LEU A 231 -9.34 -7.74 14.05
C LEU A 231 -7.85 -7.97 14.34
N THR A 232 -7.37 -7.50 15.49
CA THR A 232 -5.94 -7.49 15.84
C THR A 232 -5.44 -8.77 16.52
N SER A 233 -6.34 -9.71 16.83
CA SER A 233 -5.98 -11.00 17.43
C SER A 233 -5.09 -11.83 16.49
N SER A 234 -4.09 -12.53 17.04
CA SER A 234 -3.25 -13.46 16.28
C SER A 234 -4.05 -14.62 15.69
N ALA A 235 -5.25 -14.90 16.22
CA ALA A 235 -6.20 -15.86 15.64
C ALA A 235 -6.49 -15.56 14.16
N PHE A 236 -6.42 -14.30 13.72
CA PHE A 236 -6.65 -13.93 12.32
C PHE A 236 -5.49 -14.25 11.36
N ASN A 237 -4.32 -14.68 11.86
CA ASN A 237 -3.17 -14.99 11.01
C ASN A 237 -3.35 -16.26 10.16
N LYS A 238 -4.30 -17.14 10.53
CA LYS A 238 -4.61 -18.39 9.82
C LYS A 238 -5.66 -18.25 8.70
N TYR A 239 -6.08 -17.02 8.39
CA TYR A 239 -7.09 -16.73 7.38
C TYR A 239 -6.46 -15.96 6.22
N SER A 240 -6.97 -16.22 5.02
CA SER A 240 -6.72 -15.35 3.87
C SER A 240 -7.34 -13.98 4.16
N LYS A 241 -6.56 -12.90 4.02
CA LYS A 241 -7.06 -11.53 4.28
C LYS A 241 -7.36 -10.83 2.97
N TRP A 242 -8.61 -10.41 2.84
CA TRP A 242 -9.07 -9.49 1.80
C TRP A 242 -9.27 -8.12 2.46
N VAL A 243 -8.44 -7.16 2.08
CA VAL A 243 -8.34 -5.86 2.74
C VAL A 243 -8.94 -4.79 1.86
N ALA A 244 -9.94 -4.07 2.36
CA ALA A 244 -10.48 -2.90 1.69
C ALA A 244 -9.76 -1.61 2.10
N GLN A 245 -9.21 -0.91 1.10
CA GLN A 245 -8.79 0.48 1.24
C GLN A 245 -8.87 1.14 -0.13
N TRP A 246 -9.88 1.99 -0.33
CA TRP A 246 -10.04 2.75 -1.55
C TRP A 246 -9.04 3.89 -1.62
N ALA A 247 -7.90 3.64 -2.26
CA ALA A 247 -6.77 4.56 -2.32
C ALA A 247 -5.79 4.16 -3.41
N SER A 248 -4.83 5.04 -3.74
CA SER A 248 -3.72 4.70 -4.64
C SER A 248 -2.80 3.60 -4.10
N LYS A 249 -2.86 3.28 -2.80
CA LYS A 249 -2.03 2.26 -2.15
C LYS A 249 -2.68 1.73 -0.88
N CYS A 250 -2.70 0.41 -0.70
CA CYS A 250 -3.01 -0.21 0.58
C CYS A 250 -1.91 0.08 1.63
N THR A 251 -2.33 0.64 2.76
CA THR A 251 -1.50 1.04 3.90
C THR A 251 -1.51 0.02 5.04
N TYR A 252 -2.27 -1.07 4.91
CA TYR A 252 -2.20 -2.17 5.86
C TYR A 252 -0.81 -2.81 5.82
N THR A 253 -0.23 -3.00 7.00
CA THR A 253 1.16 -3.48 7.18
C THR A 253 1.24 -4.98 7.43
N GLY A 254 0.13 -5.63 7.79
CA GLY A 254 0.06 -7.08 7.89
C GLY A 254 0.08 -7.75 6.50
N SER A 255 0.28 -9.05 6.45
CA SER A 255 0.15 -9.84 5.22
C SER A 255 -1.31 -9.89 4.77
N TYR A 256 -1.55 -9.71 3.48
CA TYR A 256 -2.86 -9.87 2.86
C TYR A 256 -2.71 -10.44 1.46
N GLN A 257 -3.74 -11.15 1.02
CA GLN A 257 -3.75 -11.85 -0.27
C GLN A 257 -4.57 -11.09 -1.29
N MET A 258 -5.52 -10.26 -0.86
CA MET A 258 -6.35 -9.49 -1.78
C MET A 258 -6.53 -8.05 -1.29
N TRP A 259 -6.49 -7.11 -2.21
CA TRP A 259 -6.75 -5.69 -1.93
C TRP A 259 -7.91 -5.19 -2.79
N GLN A 260 -8.99 -4.76 -2.14
CA GLN A 260 -10.05 -3.99 -2.78
C GLN A 260 -9.64 -2.52 -2.84
N CYS A 261 -9.34 -2.03 -4.04
CA CYS A 261 -8.68 -0.73 -4.24
C CYS A 261 -9.62 0.41 -4.62
N THR A 262 -10.85 0.10 -5.07
CA THR A 262 -11.88 1.10 -5.40
C THR A 262 -13.26 0.44 -5.46
N ASP A 263 -14.29 1.23 -5.19
CA ASP A 263 -15.72 0.97 -5.39
C ASP A 263 -16.29 1.57 -6.69
N ARG A 264 -15.42 2.17 -7.51
CA ARG A 264 -15.80 2.95 -8.70
C ARG A 264 -15.10 2.42 -9.95
N GLY A 265 -14.84 1.11 -9.98
CA GLY A 265 -14.36 0.46 -11.19
C GLY A 265 -15.42 0.52 -12.28
N ILE A 266 -14.95 0.68 -13.52
CA ILE A 266 -15.78 0.54 -14.72
C ILE A 266 -15.27 -0.69 -15.46
N VAL A 267 -16.16 -1.65 -15.70
CA VAL A 267 -15.86 -2.94 -16.33
C VAL A 267 -16.93 -3.20 -17.39
N SER A 268 -16.50 -3.45 -18.62
CA SER A 268 -17.39 -3.82 -19.72
C SER A 268 -18.22 -5.06 -19.33
N GLY A 269 -19.53 -4.98 -19.56
CA GLY A 269 -20.48 -6.03 -19.15
C GLY A 269 -21.18 -5.78 -17.82
N ILE A 270 -20.78 -4.76 -17.06
CA ILE A 270 -21.45 -4.35 -15.81
C ILE A 270 -21.99 -2.92 -15.99
N ARG A 271 -23.26 -2.72 -15.61
CA ARG A 271 -23.86 -1.38 -15.59
C ARG A 271 -23.45 -0.65 -14.31
N GLY A 272 -22.86 0.53 -14.47
CA GLY A 272 -22.43 1.36 -13.34
C GLY A 272 -21.12 0.91 -12.74
N ASN A 273 -20.95 1.18 -11.44
CA ASN A 273 -19.70 0.95 -10.72
C ASN A 273 -19.60 -0.50 -10.22
N VAL A 274 -18.36 -1.00 -10.16
CA VAL A 274 -18.02 -2.28 -9.55
C VAL A 274 -16.75 -2.17 -8.71
N ASP A 275 -16.67 -2.95 -7.64
CA ASP A 275 -15.50 -3.03 -6.78
C ASP A 275 -14.34 -3.72 -7.52
N ILE A 276 -13.14 -3.14 -7.49
CA ILE A 276 -11.94 -3.70 -8.13
C ILE A 276 -10.98 -4.25 -7.09
N ASN A 277 -10.51 -5.46 -7.35
CA ASN A 277 -9.59 -6.20 -6.50
C ASN A 277 -8.30 -6.56 -7.21
N PHE A 278 -7.21 -6.56 -6.46
CA PHE A 278 -5.95 -7.20 -6.89
C PHE A 278 -5.62 -8.38 -5.99
N LEU A 279 -5.37 -9.53 -6.60
CA LEU A 279 -4.68 -10.63 -5.95
C LEU A 279 -3.21 -10.22 -5.78
N ILE A 280 -2.77 -10.15 -4.53
CA ILE A 280 -1.42 -9.79 -4.14
C ILE A 280 -0.64 -11.04 -3.81
N SER A 281 0.48 -11.23 -4.50
CA SER A 281 1.45 -12.28 -4.24
C SER A 281 2.82 -11.68 -3.89
N SER A 282 3.62 -12.47 -3.18
CA SER A 282 5.02 -12.13 -2.92
C SER A 282 5.82 -12.34 -4.21
N ILE A 283 6.01 -11.27 -4.97
CA ILE A 283 6.89 -11.26 -6.14
C ILE A 283 8.30 -10.90 -5.64
N PRO A 284 9.26 -11.85 -5.61
CA PRO A 284 10.56 -11.59 -5.01
C PRO A 284 11.36 -10.57 -5.82
N ALA A 285 11.93 -9.59 -5.13
CA ALA A 285 12.86 -8.64 -5.74
C ALA A 285 14.12 -9.37 -6.25
N LYS A 286 14.41 -9.26 -7.55
CA LYS A 286 15.66 -9.74 -8.15
C LYS A 286 16.79 -8.74 -7.93
N ASN A 287 16.50 -7.44 -8.07
CA ASN A 287 17.50 -6.37 -7.94
C ASN A 287 16.88 -5.10 -7.34
N ILE A 288 17.72 -4.23 -6.78
CA ILE A 288 17.36 -2.87 -6.36
C ILE A 288 18.46 -1.88 -6.82
N LYS A 289 18.04 -0.72 -7.33
CA LYS A 289 18.93 0.40 -7.71
C LYS A 289 18.46 1.68 -7.02
N LEU A 290 19.39 2.56 -6.70
CA LEU A 290 19.08 3.92 -6.24
C LEU A 290 19.35 4.94 -7.34
N ASN A 291 18.58 6.03 -7.36
CA ASN A 291 18.78 7.14 -8.30
C ASN A 291 20.16 7.82 -8.19
N LYS A 292 20.89 7.62 -7.08
CA LYS A 292 22.23 8.18 -6.84
C LYS A 292 23.10 7.19 -6.06
N LYS A 293 24.35 7.01 -6.47
CA LYS A 293 25.38 6.25 -5.73
C LYS A 293 26.15 7.09 -4.70
N SER A 294 26.22 8.42 -4.91
CA SER A 294 26.82 9.35 -3.95
C SER A 294 26.19 10.74 -4.03
N LEU A 295 26.19 11.47 -2.91
CA LEU A 295 25.66 12.83 -2.80
C LEU A 295 26.47 13.67 -1.81
N SER A 296 26.62 14.96 -2.12
CA SER A 296 27.15 15.95 -1.18
C SER A 296 26.05 16.93 -0.76
N LEU A 297 25.65 16.90 0.52
CA LEU A 297 24.55 17.70 1.06
C LEU A 297 25.09 18.73 2.05
N LYS A 298 24.57 19.96 2.03
CA LYS A 298 24.91 20.96 3.06
C LYS A 298 24.25 20.58 4.37
N LYS A 299 24.93 20.80 5.51
CA LYS A 299 24.34 20.64 6.84
C LYS A 299 23.00 21.40 6.95
N GLY A 300 21.95 20.67 7.30
CA GLY A 300 20.56 21.15 7.42
C GLY A 300 19.71 20.98 6.15
N SER A 301 20.29 20.52 5.03
CA SER A 301 19.54 20.21 3.80
C SER A 301 19.06 18.76 3.79
N SER A 302 18.05 18.48 2.96
CA SER A 302 17.52 17.13 2.73
C SER A 302 17.48 16.78 1.24
N TYR A 303 17.40 15.47 0.94
CA TYR A 303 17.23 14.92 -0.40
C TYR A 303 16.47 13.59 -0.31
N THR A 304 15.52 13.33 -1.19
CA THR A 304 14.79 12.05 -1.22
C THR A 304 15.44 11.09 -2.23
N LEU A 305 16.03 10.01 -1.73
CA LEU A 305 16.51 8.91 -2.58
C LEU A 305 15.30 8.16 -3.13
N ARG A 306 15.36 7.82 -4.42
CA ARG A 306 14.37 6.97 -5.08
C ARG A 306 15.01 5.61 -5.31
N SER A 307 14.28 4.55 -4.96
CA SER A 307 14.65 3.16 -5.25
C SER A 307 13.85 2.66 -6.46
N TYR A 308 14.50 1.79 -7.23
CA TYR A 308 13.92 1.07 -8.36
C TYR A 308 14.15 -0.41 -8.09
N ILE A 309 13.08 -1.19 -7.98
CA ILE A 309 13.16 -2.62 -7.74
C ILE A 309 12.83 -3.33 -9.04
N GLU A 310 13.54 -4.42 -9.34
CA GLU A 310 13.24 -5.30 -10.46
C GLU A 310 12.77 -6.68 -9.96
N PRO A 311 11.67 -7.24 -10.48
CA PRO A 311 10.71 -6.56 -11.38
C PRO A 311 9.97 -5.42 -10.66
N ARG A 312 9.46 -4.42 -11.38
CA ARG A 312 8.88 -3.20 -10.79
C ARG A 312 7.62 -3.44 -9.94
N ASN A 313 6.95 -4.59 -10.12
CA ASN A 313 5.85 -5.06 -9.28
C ASN A 313 6.31 -5.93 -8.10
N SER A 314 7.60 -6.03 -7.78
CA SER A 314 8.05 -6.80 -6.61
C SER A 314 7.45 -6.28 -5.30
N TYR A 315 7.14 -7.21 -4.40
CA TYR A 315 6.71 -6.95 -3.01
C TYR A 315 7.62 -7.77 -2.07
N PRO A 316 8.16 -7.22 -0.97
CA PRO A 316 7.66 -6.06 -0.19
C PRO A 316 8.45 -4.75 -0.36
N SER A 317 8.00 -3.72 0.37
CA SER A 317 8.56 -2.35 0.40
C SER A 317 10.05 -2.29 0.81
N VAL A 318 10.73 -1.20 0.43
CA VAL A 318 12.15 -0.97 0.76
C VAL A 318 12.30 -0.47 2.19
N GLN A 319 13.09 -1.18 2.99
CA GLN A 319 13.56 -0.76 4.31
C GLN A 319 14.80 0.13 4.15
N TRP A 320 14.80 1.29 4.79
CA TRP A 320 15.91 2.24 4.73
C TRP A 320 16.72 2.25 6.03
N SER A 321 18.04 2.30 5.92
CA SER A 321 18.95 2.42 7.06
C SER A 321 20.08 3.41 6.79
N SER A 322 20.70 3.90 7.86
CA SER A 322 21.89 4.76 7.80
C SER A 322 23.01 4.18 8.63
N SER A 323 24.22 4.14 8.09
CA SER A 323 25.43 3.75 8.83
C SER A 323 25.81 4.76 9.93
N SER A 324 25.24 5.98 9.92
CA SER A 324 25.46 6.99 10.96
C SER A 324 24.32 8.02 10.94
N SER A 325 23.25 7.73 11.68
CA SER A 325 22.05 8.57 11.75
C SER A 325 22.30 9.97 12.35
N SER A 326 23.37 10.14 13.12
CA SER A 326 23.82 11.44 13.66
C SER A 326 24.51 12.32 12.61
N VAL A 327 25.08 11.72 11.56
CA VAL A 327 25.64 12.42 10.39
C VAL A 327 24.56 12.67 9.35
N ALA A 328 23.86 11.63 8.91
CA ALA A 328 22.72 11.72 8.02
C ALA A 328 21.67 10.66 8.37
N SER A 329 20.43 11.07 8.64
CA SER A 329 19.31 10.15 8.87
C SER A 329 18.51 9.95 7.59
N VAL A 330 17.74 8.87 7.52
CA VAL A 330 16.81 8.58 6.40
C VAL A 330 15.46 8.17 6.97
N SER A 331 14.35 8.63 6.35
CA SER A 331 12.99 8.20 6.70
C SER A 331 12.60 6.90 5.99
N SER A 332 11.46 6.32 6.36
CA SER A 332 10.84 5.19 5.64
C SER A 332 10.52 5.49 4.17
N SER A 333 10.35 6.76 3.81
CA SER A 333 10.14 7.23 2.43
C SER A 333 11.45 7.54 1.66
N GLY A 334 12.62 7.26 2.23
CA GLY A 334 13.92 7.54 1.61
C GLY A 334 14.37 9.01 1.70
N LYS A 335 13.71 9.85 2.51
CA LYS A 335 14.12 11.25 2.73
C LYS A 335 15.34 11.30 3.63
N VAL A 336 16.49 11.62 3.06
CA VAL A 336 17.76 11.81 3.75
C VAL A 336 17.86 13.23 4.30
N THR A 337 18.23 13.38 5.57
CA THR A 337 18.44 14.69 6.22
C THR A 337 19.89 14.79 6.73
N ALA A 338 20.62 15.80 6.26
CA ALA A 338 22.02 16.04 6.59
C ALA A 338 22.16 16.77 7.94
N LYS A 339 22.57 16.07 9.00
CA LYS A 339 22.57 16.57 10.38
C LYS A 339 23.93 17.12 10.84
N LYS A 340 25.01 16.36 10.63
CA LYS A 340 26.37 16.70 11.07
C LYS A 340 27.36 16.49 9.94
N VAL A 341 28.37 17.35 9.83
CA VAL A 341 29.43 17.21 8.82
C VAL A 341 30.17 15.91 9.04
N GLY A 342 30.36 15.16 7.97
CA GLY A 342 30.86 13.78 8.03
C GLY A 342 30.41 12.99 6.81
N THR A 343 30.57 11.67 6.89
CA THR A 343 30.10 10.74 5.87
C THR A 343 29.21 9.67 6.49
N ALA A 344 28.12 9.33 5.82
CA ALA A 344 27.25 8.21 6.16
C ALA A 344 26.88 7.45 4.88
N VAL A 345 26.58 6.16 4.99
CA VAL A 345 26.06 5.35 3.90
C VAL A 345 24.58 5.10 4.17
N ILE A 346 23.71 5.50 3.25
CA ILE A 346 22.29 5.20 3.29
C ILE A 346 22.04 3.96 2.44
N THR A 347 21.34 2.97 2.99
CA THR A 347 21.07 1.70 2.32
C THR A 347 19.57 1.47 2.22
N GLY A 348 19.09 1.18 1.02
CA GLY A 348 17.75 0.61 0.79
C GLY A 348 17.87 -0.91 0.68
N ARG A 349 17.07 -1.64 1.45
CA ARG A 349 17.01 -3.11 1.49
C ARG A 349 15.61 -3.61 1.19
N THR A 350 15.47 -4.59 0.29
CA THR A 350 14.20 -5.28 0.04
C THR A 350 13.94 -6.34 1.11
N GLY A 351 12.69 -6.80 1.29
CA GLY A 351 12.37 -7.81 2.31
C GLY A 351 13.13 -9.13 2.16
N ASN A 352 13.42 -9.55 0.92
CA ASN A 352 14.25 -10.71 0.61
C ASN A 352 15.77 -10.41 0.57
N GLY A 353 16.20 -9.25 1.08
CA GLY A 353 17.60 -8.97 1.39
C GLY A 353 18.45 -8.34 0.30
N LYS A 354 17.91 -8.01 -0.88
CA LYS A 354 18.65 -7.24 -1.91
C LYS A 354 18.93 -5.83 -1.40
N LYS A 355 20.09 -5.25 -1.74
CA LYS A 355 20.56 -3.96 -1.19
C LYS A 355 21.09 -3.04 -2.28
N ALA A 356 20.85 -1.74 -2.12
CA ALA A 356 21.56 -0.69 -2.83
C ALA A 356 21.88 0.46 -1.88
N SER A 357 23.03 1.12 -2.09
CA SER A 357 23.55 2.10 -1.15
C SER A 357 23.95 3.41 -1.83
N CYS A 358 23.83 4.51 -1.08
CA CYS A 358 24.25 5.85 -1.47
C CYS A 358 25.19 6.43 -0.41
N LYS A 359 26.40 6.84 -0.82
CA LYS A 359 27.35 7.53 0.06
C LYS A 359 26.95 9.00 0.20
N ILE A 360 26.62 9.42 1.41
CA ILE A 360 26.29 10.81 1.74
C ILE A 360 27.49 11.47 2.39
N THR A 361 27.96 12.56 1.79
CA THR A 361 28.93 13.47 2.39
C THR A 361 28.21 14.73 2.83
N VAL A 362 28.12 14.95 4.15
CA VAL A 362 27.55 16.19 4.68
C VAL A 362 28.66 17.23 4.76
N ILE A 363 28.51 18.32 4.00
CA ILE A 363 29.45 19.44 3.96
C ILE A 363 28.97 20.60 4.83
N PRO A 364 29.88 21.47 5.33
CA PRO A 364 29.46 22.67 6.05
C PRO A 364 28.60 23.59 5.17
N LYS A 365 27.78 24.45 5.80
CA LYS A 365 27.00 25.47 5.10
C LYS A 365 27.93 26.34 4.23
N THR A 366 27.40 26.86 3.12
CA THR A 366 28.16 27.77 2.24
C THR A 366 28.43 29.09 2.97
N ASN A 367 29.69 29.54 2.95
CA ASN A 367 30.07 30.83 3.52
C ASN A 367 29.45 32.00 2.75
N LYS A 368 29.21 33.11 3.45
CA LYS A 368 28.79 34.38 2.87
C LYS A 368 29.76 35.48 3.33
N ILE A 369 30.41 36.16 2.39
CA ILE A 369 31.16 37.38 2.71
C ILE A 369 30.13 38.48 2.98
N LYS A 370 30.10 38.97 4.22
CA LYS A 370 29.19 40.05 4.63
C LYS A 370 29.67 41.38 4.05
N LYS A 371 30.93 41.74 4.33
CA LYS A 371 31.48 43.08 4.03
C LYS A 371 32.93 43.01 3.56
N LEU A 372 33.29 43.90 2.65
CA LEU A 372 34.67 44.27 2.31
C LEU A 372 34.85 45.74 2.68
N LYS A 373 35.89 46.09 3.44
CA LYS A 373 36.20 47.49 3.81
C LYS A 373 37.69 47.77 3.59
N LYS A 374 38.04 48.96 3.10
CA LYS A 374 39.44 49.42 3.12
C LYS A 374 39.93 49.46 4.57
N SER A 375 41.20 49.13 4.80
CA SER A 375 41.84 49.12 6.11
C SER A 375 43.25 49.68 5.97
N GLY A 376 43.56 50.76 6.70
CA GLY A 376 44.81 51.54 6.58
C GLY A 376 45.01 52.12 5.18
N SER A 377 46.28 52.30 4.77
CA SER A 377 46.69 52.76 3.41
C SER A 377 46.98 51.62 2.43
N LYS A 378 47.25 50.39 2.93
CA LYS A 378 47.64 49.23 2.10
C LYS A 378 46.81 47.94 2.32
N GLY A 379 45.67 47.97 3.02
CA GLY A 379 44.85 46.76 3.31
C GLY A 379 43.36 46.77 2.93
N ILE A 380 42.79 45.58 2.81
CA ILE A 380 41.33 45.32 2.73
C ILE A 380 40.95 44.32 3.82
N LYS A 381 39.95 44.66 4.64
CA LYS A 381 39.33 43.76 5.62
C LYS A 381 38.17 43.01 4.98
N ILE A 382 38.22 41.69 5.05
CA ILE A 382 37.20 40.76 4.57
C ILE A 382 36.47 40.20 5.78
N SER A 383 35.16 40.42 5.88
CA SER A 383 34.31 39.90 6.97
C SER A 383 33.25 38.94 6.45
N TRP A 384 33.03 37.80 7.12
CA TRP A 384 32.08 36.76 6.72
C TRP A 384 31.17 36.32 7.87
N SER A 385 30.07 35.66 7.54
CA SER A 385 29.20 35.00 8.55
C SER A 385 29.93 33.81 9.18
N LYS A 386 29.96 33.75 10.52
CA LYS A 386 30.43 32.56 11.24
C LYS A 386 29.55 31.35 10.91
N ILE A 387 30.18 30.18 10.85
CA ILE A 387 29.53 28.88 10.67
C ILE A 387 29.89 28.03 11.88
N SER A 388 28.89 27.50 12.58
CA SER A 388 29.11 26.62 13.74
C SER A 388 29.65 25.26 13.33
N GLY A 389 30.52 24.70 14.18
CA GLY A 389 31.10 23.36 14.03
C GLY A 389 32.25 23.23 13.03
N VAL A 390 32.66 24.29 12.33
CA VAL A 390 33.80 24.23 11.40
C VAL A 390 35.13 24.31 12.16
N SER A 391 36.19 23.74 11.59
CA SER A 391 37.53 23.77 12.19
C SER A 391 38.28 25.06 11.83
N LYS A 392 38.29 25.45 10.55
CA LYS A 392 38.97 26.66 10.06
C LYS A 392 38.26 27.27 8.84
N TYR A 393 38.59 28.52 8.54
CA TYR A 393 38.24 29.20 7.28
C TYR A 393 39.46 29.33 6.39
N GLN A 394 39.27 29.25 5.08
CA GLN A 394 40.26 29.58 4.08
C GLN A 394 39.79 30.78 3.26
N ILE A 395 40.68 31.76 3.13
CA ILE A 395 40.44 32.99 2.38
C ILE A 395 41.29 32.92 1.11
N TYR A 396 40.64 33.19 -0.03
CA TYR A 396 41.28 33.20 -1.33
C TYR A 396 41.13 34.58 -1.96
N MET A 397 42.16 35.00 -2.69
CA MET A 397 42.19 36.26 -3.41
C MET A 397 42.66 36.06 -4.85
N SER A 398 42.13 36.86 -5.77
CA SER A 398 42.62 37.00 -7.15
C SER A 398 42.63 38.47 -7.57
N ARG A 399 43.42 38.78 -8.61
CA ARG A 399 43.33 40.03 -9.39
C ARG A 399 42.39 39.91 -10.58
N LYS A 400 41.96 38.69 -10.93
CA LYS A 400 40.99 38.38 -11.99
C LYS A 400 39.64 38.00 -11.36
N LYS A 401 38.53 38.32 -12.04
CA LYS A 401 37.16 38.11 -11.51
C LYS A 401 36.83 36.64 -11.26
N SER A 402 37.21 35.76 -12.18
CA SER A 402 36.74 34.37 -12.21
C SER A 402 37.84 33.32 -12.02
N SER A 403 39.11 33.67 -12.27
CA SER A 403 40.26 32.74 -12.24
C SER A 403 41.40 33.27 -11.35
N GLY A 404 42.47 32.48 -11.18
CA GLY A 404 43.69 32.94 -10.49
C GLY A 404 43.59 33.08 -8.96
N PHE A 405 42.59 32.46 -8.33
CA PHE A 405 42.41 32.52 -6.88
C PHE A 405 43.48 31.73 -6.14
N LYS A 406 44.33 32.43 -5.38
CA LYS A 406 45.31 31.82 -4.47
C LYS A 406 44.84 31.92 -3.03
N ARG A 407 45.12 30.89 -2.23
CA ARG A 407 44.82 30.90 -0.79
C ARG A 407 45.78 31.87 -0.11
N ILE A 408 45.24 32.92 0.50
CA ILE A 408 46.03 33.96 1.18
C ILE A 408 46.06 33.79 2.70
N ALA A 409 45.12 33.04 3.27
CA ALA A 409 45.10 32.75 4.70
C ALA A 409 44.28 31.50 5.02
N THR A 410 44.65 30.85 6.12
CA THR A 410 43.80 29.90 6.85
C THR A 410 43.69 30.40 8.28
N VAL A 411 42.48 30.65 8.76
CA VAL A 411 42.24 31.23 10.09
C VAL A 411 41.35 30.32 10.94
N SER A 412 41.48 30.42 12.27
CA SER A 412 40.70 29.59 13.20
C SER A 412 39.20 29.85 13.09
N ALA A 413 38.38 28.89 13.54
CA ALA A 413 36.92 29.00 13.53
C ALA A 413 36.36 30.16 14.37
N LYS A 414 37.14 30.64 15.36
CA LYS A 414 36.77 31.80 16.20
C LYS A 414 36.76 33.12 15.41
N LYS A 415 37.52 33.22 14.32
CA LYS A 415 37.62 34.43 13.50
C LYS A 415 36.44 34.56 12.53
N ALA A 416 35.97 35.79 12.35
CA ALA A 416 34.95 36.17 11.36
C ALA A 416 35.44 37.24 10.36
N SER A 417 36.72 37.58 10.43
CA SER A 417 37.35 38.49 9.48
C SER A 417 38.85 38.22 9.32
N TYR A 418 39.41 38.73 8.23
CA TYR A 418 40.84 38.73 7.94
C TYR A 418 41.18 40.00 7.16
N THR A 419 42.30 40.65 7.47
CA THR A 419 42.79 41.84 6.74
C THR A 419 43.96 41.44 5.85
N LYS A 420 43.80 41.57 4.53
CA LYS A 420 44.92 41.43 3.59
C LYS A 420 45.63 42.77 3.43
N GLY A 421 46.86 42.87 3.91
CA GLY A 421 47.75 44.03 3.71
C GLY A 421 48.60 43.94 2.44
N LYS A 422 49.51 44.90 2.25
CA LYS A 422 50.46 44.99 1.12
C LYS A 422 49.76 45.01 -0.25
N LEU A 423 48.66 45.76 -0.38
CA LEU A 423 47.90 45.91 -1.62
C LEU A 423 48.21 47.26 -2.30
N LYS A 424 48.38 47.24 -3.63
CA LYS A 424 48.62 48.45 -4.44
C LYS A 424 47.35 49.31 -4.54
N LYS A 425 47.49 50.64 -4.42
CA LYS A 425 46.42 51.66 -4.56
C LYS A 425 45.79 51.58 -5.96
N LYS A 426 44.50 51.92 -6.08
CA LYS A 426 43.72 51.96 -7.32
C LYS A 426 43.57 50.60 -8.04
N LYS A 427 43.99 49.47 -7.46
CA LYS A 427 43.83 48.12 -8.05
C LYS A 427 42.64 47.37 -7.44
N ARG A 428 41.90 46.60 -8.25
CA ARG A 428 40.74 45.79 -7.82
C ARG A 428 41.18 44.38 -7.42
N TYR A 429 40.63 43.90 -6.31
CA TYR A 429 40.90 42.56 -5.78
C TYR A 429 39.59 41.81 -5.54
N TYR A 430 39.60 40.51 -5.86
CA TYR A 430 38.45 39.61 -5.75
C TYR A 430 38.71 38.60 -4.63
N PHE A 431 37.71 38.33 -3.81
CA PHE A 431 37.81 37.47 -2.64
C PHE A 431 36.70 36.42 -2.62
N LYS A 432 37.05 35.21 -2.18
CA LYS A 432 36.10 34.16 -1.81
C LYS A 432 36.56 33.45 -0.55
N VAL A 433 35.61 32.98 0.24
CA VAL A 433 35.85 32.29 1.52
C VAL A 433 35.21 30.92 1.47
N ARG A 434 35.88 29.90 2.01
CA ARG A 434 35.26 28.62 2.35
C ARG A 434 35.65 28.19 3.75
N SER A 435 34.91 27.27 4.33
CA SER A 435 35.21 26.64 5.59
C SER A 435 35.52 25.16 5.37
N TYR A 436 36.12 24.54 6.37
CA TYR A 436 36.17 23.09 6.44
C TYR A 436 36.02 22.62 7.88
N GLN A 437 35.57 21.38 8.03
CA GLN A 437 35.62 20.65 9.29
C GLN A 437 36.54 19.45 9.12
N THR A 438 37.41 19.21 10.08
CA THR A 438 38.21 17.98 10.15
C THR A 438 37.40 16.90 10.84
N VAL A 439 37.18 15.78 10.15
CA VAL A 439 36.48 14.60 10.67
C VAL A 439 37.40 13.40 10.44
N LYS A 440 37.77 12.68 11.51
CA LYS A 440 38.72 11.54 11.45
C LYS A 440 39.98 11.88 10.62
N LYS A 441 40.65 12.98 10.95
CA LYS A 441 41.84 13.52 10.25
C LYS A 441 41.62 13.99 8.78
N LYS A 442 40.43 13.80 8.18
CA LYS A 442 40.11 14.26 6.81
C LYS A 442 39.38 15.60 6.82
N LYS A 443 39.73 16.52 5.90
CA LYS A 443 39.08 17.84 5.78
C LYS A 443 37.88 17.75 4.82
N ILE A 444 36.68 18.06 5.32
CA ILE A 444 35.46 18.18 4.51
C ILE A 444 35.16 19.65 4.29
N TYR A 445 35.26 20.09 3.03
CA TYR A 445 35.15 21.50 2.65
C TYR A 445 33.72 21.90 2.31
N SER A 446 33.33 23.12 2.67
CA SER A 446 32.15 23.75 2.11
C SER A 446 32.40 24.20 0.66
N LYS A 447 31.31 24.47 -0.06
CA LYS A 447 31.40 25.27 -1.30
C LYS A 447 31.95 26.66 -0.98
N PHE A 448 32.69 27.24 -1.92
CA PHE A 448 33.11 28.63 -1.82
C PHE A 448 31.92 29.58 -1.74
N SER A 449 32.09 30.70 -1.03
CA SER A 449 31.19 31.83 -1.11
C SER A 449 31.11 32.39 -2.53
N LYS A 450 30.05 33.12 -2.84
CA LYS A 450 30.05 34.04 -3.99
C LYS A 450 31.28 34.96 -3.89
N VAL A 451 31.89 35.26 -5.04
CA VAL A 451 33.04 36.17 -5.13
C VAL A 451 32.56 37.59 -4.83
N LYS A 452 33.29 38.33 -4.00
CA LYS A 452 33.12 39.78 -3.81
C LYS A 452 34.40 40.51 -4.18
N SER A 453 34.31 41.78 -4.59
CA SER A 453 35.49 42.57 -4.96
C SER A 453 35.49 43.96 -4.34
N LEU A 454 36.67 44.54 -4.17
CA LEU A 454 36.84 45.94 -3.76
C LEU A 454 38.08 46.53 -4.44
N LYS A 455 37.98 47.78 -4.90
CA LYS A 455 39.12 48.57 -5.39
C LYS A 455 39.86 49.17 -4.19
N ARG A 456 41.16 48.92 -4.10
CA ARG A 456 41.99 49.34 -2.97
C ARG A 456 42.30 50.83 -2.99
#